data_AF-A0A9X8N9T3-F1
#
_entry.id   AF-A0A9X8N9T3-F1
#
_cell.length_a   1.000
_cell.length_b   1.000
_cell.length_c   1.000
_cell.angle_alpha   90.00
_cell.angle_beta   90.00
_cell.angle_gamma   90.00
#
_symmetry.space_group_name_H-M   'P 1'
#
loop_
_entity.id
_entity.type
_entity.pdbx_description
1 polymer ?
#
loop_
_entity_poly.entity_id
_entity_poly.type
_entity_poly.pdbx_seq_one_letter_code
_entity_poly.pdbx_strand_id
1 'polypeptide(L)'
;MDAVFGTHRASERALAEQMLPALKAGMLLLADRGYPSYRLWCAAQATGADLLWRAAADRHLPVQRVLPDGSYLSRLTNPADSHRQANRGGRSREAGRVPPAPLQPRGPVVRVVEAVITVCTSDGTIRTGHYRLITTLLDPKSAPARELAATYAR
;
A
#
# COMPACT_ATOMS: atom_id res chain seq x y z
N MET A 1 17.57 -4.11 -15.65
CA MET A 1 16.91 -3.64 -14.42
C MET A 1 16.69 -2.16 -14.65
N ASP A 2 15.50 -1.79 -15.08
CA ASP A 2 15.22 -0.39 -15.44
C ASP A 2 14.40 0.22 -14.31
N ALA A 3 15.06 1.08 -13.52
CA ALA A 3 14.41 1.93 -12.54
C ALA A 3 14.23 3.32 -13.15
N VAL A 4 12.99 3.75 -13.33
CA VAL A 4 12.66 5.09 -13.83
C VAL A 4 12.19 5.94 -12.65
N PHE A 5 12.99 6.94 -12.29
CA PHE A 5 12.62 7.94 -11.28
C PHE A 5 12.16 9.21 -12.00
N GLY A 6 10.86 9.50 -11.95
CA GLY A 6 10.31 10.76 -12.46
C GLY A 6 10.29 11.84 -11.38
N THR A 7 10.48 13.09 -11.77
CA THR A 7 10.24 14.26 -10.92
C THR A 7 8.92 14.90 -11.36
N HIS A 8 8.01 15.11 -10.40
CA HIS A 8 6.65 15.71 -10.49
C HIS A 8 5.49 14.70 -10.34
N ARG A 9 4.58 14.93 -9.39
CA ARG A 9 3.50 13.98 -8.99
C ARG A 9 2.60 13.49 -10.12
N ALA A 10 2.37 14.31 -11.15
CA ALA A 10 1.54 13.96 -12.30
C ALA A 10 2.31 13.13 -13.35
N SER A 11 3.60 13.40 -13.55
CA SER A 11 4.47 12.63 -14.45
C SER A 11 4.85 11.28 -13.83
N GLU A 12 5.11 11.22 -12.52
CA GLU A 12 5.36 9.97 -11.79
C GLU A 12 4.20 8.97 -11.97
N ARG A 13 2.95 9.41 -11.80
CA ARG A 13 1.79 8.53 -12.00
C ARG A 13 1.71 7.98 -13.43
N ALA A 14 1.88 8.86 -14.42
CA ALA A 14 1.89 8.45 -15.82
C ALA A 14 3.04 7.48 -16.13
N LEU A 15 4.21 7.68 -15.52
CA LEU A 15 5.36 6.80 -15.67
C LEU A 15 5.10 5.42 -15.05
N ALA A 16 4.56 5.33 -13.83
CA ALA A 16 4.23 4.03 -13.26
C ALA A 16 3.13 3.31 -14.05
N GLU A 17 2.13 4.02 -14.56
CA GLU A 17 1.10 3.45 -15.43
C GLU A 17 1.70 2.92 -16.76
N GLN A 18 2.68 3.62 -17.33
CA GLN A 18 3.42 3.17 -18.51
C GLN A 18 4.31 1.94 -18.25
N MET A 19 4.75 1.74 -17.01
CA MET A 19 5.55 0.58 -16.63
C MET A 19 4.71 -0.68 -16.35
N LEU A 20 3.40 -0.53 -16.10
CA LEU A 20 2.53 -1.68 -15.80
C LEU A 20 2.57 -2.80 -16.85
N PRO A 21 2.56 -2.53 -18.18
CA PRO A 21 2.62 -3.59 -19.18
C PRO A 21 3.91 -4.42 -19.16
N ALA A 22 4.99 -3.89 -18.56
CA ALA A 22 6.26 -4.60 -18.42
C ALA A 22 6.32 -5.47 -17.15
N LEU A 23 5.40 -5.27 -16.20
CA LEU A 23 5.34 -6.07 -14.97
C LEU A 23 4.77 -7.46 -15.28
N LYS A 24 5.35 -8.47 -14.62
CA LYS A 24 4.96 -9.86 -14.76
C LYS A 24 5.21 -10.64 -13.48
N ALA A 25 4.61 -11.82 -13.39
CA ALA A 25 4.90 -12.77 -12.32
C ALA A 25 6.41 -13.00 -12.15
N GLY A 26 6.86 -13.06 -10.89
CA GLY A 26 8.28 -13.17 -10.54
C GLY A 26 9.01 -11.82 -10.41
N MET A 27 8.35 -10.70 -10.67
CA MET A 27 8.88 -9.36 -10.35
C MET A 27 8.35 -8.86 -9.00
N LEU A 28 9.16 -8.06 -8.30
CA LEU A 28 8.76 -7.30 -7.12
C LEU A 28 8.84 -5.80 -7.42
N LEU A 29 7.70 -5.11 -7.35
CA LEU A 29 7.61 -3.66 -7.56
C LEU A 29 7.64 -2.90 -6.23
N LEU A 30 8.65 -2.05 -6.07
CA LEU A 30 8.78 -1.12 -4.95
C LEU A 30 8.24 0.26 -5.33
N ALA A 31 7.50 0.91 -4.43
CA ALA A 31 6.98 2.27 -4.64
C ALA A 31 6.84 3.06 -3.33
N ASP A 32 6.99 4.39 -3.39
CA ASP A 32 6.88 5.30 -2.23
C ASP A 32 5.49 5.97 -2.11
N ARG A 33 5.27 6.73 -1.02
CA ARG A 33 4.04 7.39 -0.54
C ARG A 33 3.17 8.15 -1.56
N GLY A 34 3.69 8.49 -2.74
CA GLY A 34 3.12 9.48 -3.67
C GLY A 34 1.88 9.06 -4.47
N TYR A 35 1.40 7.81 -4.34
CA TYR A 35 0.41 7.28 -5.29
C TYR A 35 -1.03 7.27 -4.76
N PRO A 36 -2.05 7.55 -5.62
CA PRO A 36 -3.45 7.28 -5.33
C PRO A 36 -3.67 5.76 -5.43
N SER A 37 -3.21 5.09 -4.37
CA SER A 37 -2.62 3.75 -4.41
C SER A 37 -3.61 2.62 -4.62
N TYR A 38 -4.92 2.79 -4.44
CA TYR A 38 -5.86 1.67 -4.60
C TYR A 38 -5.96 1.19 -6.05
N ARG A 39 -6.21 2.09 -7.01
CA ARG A 39 -6.38 1.70 -8.41
C ARG A 39 -5.08 1.18 -9.01
N LEU A 40 -3.98 1.89 -8.76
CA LEU A 40 -2.67 1.46 -9.24
C LEU A 40 -2.22 0.16 -8.58
N TRP A 41 -2.47 -0.03 -7.28
CA TRP A 41 -2.20 -1.31 -6.60
C TRP A 41 -2.94 -2.45 -7.27
N CYS A 42 -4.25 -2.28 -7.51
CA CYS A 42 -5.05 -3.31 -8.16
C CYS A 42 -4.55 -3.58 -9.58
N ALA A 43 -4.18 -2.54 -10.33
CA ALA A 43 -3.65 -2.68 -11.69
C ALA A 43 -2.29 -3.39 -11.70
N ALA A 44 -1.36 -3.01 -10.83
CA ALA A 44 -0.06 -3.64 -10.70
C ALA A 44 -0.19 -5.09 -10.22
N GLN A 45 -1.04 -5.35 -9.22
CA GLN A 45 -1.33 -6.71 -8.76
C GLN A 45 -1.94 -7.57 -9.87
N ALA A 46 -2.79 -7.01 -10.73
CA ALA A 46 -3.40 -7.74 -11.84
C ALA A 46 -2.38 -8.21 -12.91
N THR A 47 -1.18 -7.61 -12.94
CA THR A 47 -0.08 -8.10 -13.79
C THR A 47 0.56 -9.40 -13.27
N GLY A 48 0.23 -9.80 -12.03
CA GLY A 48 0.83 -10.93 -11.35
C GLY A 48 2.17 -10.61 -10.66
N ALA A 49 2.69 -9.38 -10.75
CA ALA A 49 3.85 -8.96 -9.99
C ALA A 49 3.54 -8.85 -8.49
N ASP A 50 4.53 -9.16 -7.67
CA ASP A 50 4.49 -8.87 -6.25
C ASP A 50 4.75 -7.39 -5.99
N LEU A 51 4.15 -6.85 -4.93
CA LEU A 51 4.22 -5.44 -4.59
C LEU A 51 4.82 -5.27 -3.19
N LEU A 52 5.64 -4.24 -3.01
CA LEU A 52 6.12 -3.79 -1.70
C LEU A 52 6.15 -2.26 -1.67
N TRP A 53 5.05 -1.65 -1.23
CA TRP A 53 4.88 -0.20 -1.33
C TRP A 53 4.85 0.45 0.04
N ARG A 54 5.43 1.63 0.19
CA ARG A 54 5.25 2.44 1.39
C ARG A 54 3.88 3.11 1.38
N ALA A 55 3.08 2.79 2.37
CA ALA A 55 1.82 3.48 2.63
C ALA A 55 2.07 4.87 3.25
N ALA A 56 1.24 5.84 2.87
CA ALA A 56 1.16 7.12 3.54
C ALA A 56 0.75 6.93 5.02
N ALA A 57 1.21 7.79 5.92
CA ALA A 57 1.00 7.65 7.37
C ALA A 57 -0.48 7.77 7.80
N ASP A 58 -1.29 8.46 7.01
CA ASP A 58 -2.73 8.66 7.20
C ASP A 58 -3.58 7.57 6.53
N ARG A 59 -2.97 6.65 5.77
CA ARG A 59 -3.69 5.52 5.18
C ARG A 59 -4.30 4.66 6.28
N HIS A 60 -5.62 4.50 6.25
CA HIS A 60 -6.33 3.61 7.16
C HIS A 60 -6.08 2.15 6.79
N LEU A 61 -5.42 1.41 7.70
CA LEU A 61 -5.03 0.00 7.54
C LEU A 61 -5.40 -0.74 8.84
N PRO A 62 -6.66 -1.15 9.02
CA PRO A 62 -7.07 -1.84 10.24
C PRO A 62 -6.39 -3.20 10.35
N VAL A 63 -5.92 -3.53 11.55
CA VAL A 63 -5.36 -4.86 11.86
C VAL A 63 -6.50 -5.88 11.78
N GLN A 64 -6.41 -6.81 10.83
CA GLN A 64 -7.35 -7.93 10.73
C GLN A 64 -6.80 -9.19 11.40
N ARG A 65 -5.50 -9.45 11.25
CA ARG A 65 -4.82 -10.60 11.87
C ARG A 65 -3.33 -10.32 12.02
N VAL A 66 -2.80 -10.42 13.23
CA VAL A 66 -1.36 -10.36 13.49
C VAL A 66 -0.71 -11.69 13.08
N LEU A 67 0.49 -11.63 12.51
CA LEU A 67 1.29 -12.77 12.04
C LEU A 67 2.47 -13.02 12.99
N PRO A 68 3.09 -14.23 12.96
CA PRO A 68 4.14 -14.61 13.91
C PRO A 68 5.39 -13.72 13.93
N ASP A 69 5.66 -12.97 12.85
CA ASP A 69 6.81 -12.07 12.76
C ASP A 69 6.48 -10.59 13.08
N GLY A 70 5.32 -10.35 13.71
CA GLY A 70 4.87 -9.03 14.17
C GLY A 70 4.18 -8.18 13.10
N SER A 71 4.24 -8.58 11.83
CA SER A 71 3.44 -7.97 10.76
C SER A 71 1.95 -8.33 10.89
N TYR A 72 1.07 -7.68 10.12
CA TYR A 72 -0.36 -7.98 10.17
C TYR A 72 -1.05 -7.94 8.80
N LEU A 73 -2.12 -8.72 8.65
CA LEU A 73 -3.02 -8.61 7.52
C LEU A 73 -3.96 -7.42 7.69
N SER A 74 -4.19 -6.71 6.61
CA SER A 74 -5.17 -5.65 6.46
C SER A 74 -5.88 -5.77 5.11
N ARG A 75 -6.87 -4.91 4.88
CA ARG A 75 -7.56 -4.82 3.60
C ARG A 75 -7.50 -3.41 3.08
N LEU A 76 -6.99 -3.23 1.87
CA LEU A 76 -7.02 -1.93 1.22
C LEU A 76 -8.47 -1.57 0.91
N THR A 77 -8.90 -0.38 1.31
CA THR A 77 -10.22 0.13 0.96
C THR A 77 -10.14 1.00 -0.29
N ASN A 78 -11.15 0.88 -1.14
CA ASN A 78 -11.39 1.84 -2.19
C ASN A 78 -11.85 3.16 -1.53
N PRO A 79 -11.17 4.30 -1.78
CA PRO A 79 -11.58 5.59 -1.21
C PRO A 79 -13.05 5.95 -1.48
N ALA A 80 -13.60 5.53 -2.62
CA ALA A 80 -15.01 5.74 -2.94
C ALA A 80 -15.96 5.01 -1.97
N ASP A 81 -15.59 3.81 -1.52
CA ASP A 81 -16.37 3.04 -0.54
C ASP A 81 -16.28 3.67 0.85
N SER A 82 -15.09 4.15 1.24
CA SER A 82 -14.90 4.90 2.48
C SER A 82 -15.73 6.19 2.49
N HIS A 83 -15.73 6.96 1.40
CA HIS A 83 -16.54 8.17 1.28
C HIS A 83 -18.04 7.86 1.29
N ARG A 84 -18.48 6.82 0.57
CA ARG A 84 -19.87 6.36 0.58
C ARG A 84 -20.31 5.97 1.99
N GLN A 85 -19.50 5.24 2.74
CA GLN A 85 -19.80 4.87 4.13
C GLN A 85 -19.91 6.10 5.03
N ALA A 86 -18.96 7.03 4.92
CA ALA A 86 -18.98 8.27 5.70
C ALA A 86 -20.25 9.10 5.43
N ASN A 87 -20.61 9.28 4.16
CA ASN A 87 -21.82 10.01 3.76
C ASN A 87 -23.11 9.36 4.27
N ARG A 88 -23.20 8.01 4.20
CA ARG A 88 -24.35 7.28 4.75
C ARG A 88 -24.45 7.46 6.27
N GLY A 89 -23.32 7.42 6.96
CA GLY A 89 -23.26 7.67 8.40
C GLY A 89 -23.69 9.08 8.76
N GLY A 90 -23.23 10.09 8.01
CA GLY A 90 -23.62 11.49 8.18
C GLY A 90 -25.13 11.70 8.01
N ARG A 91 -25.69 11.25 6.88
CA ARG A 91 -27.13 11.36 6.60
C ARG A 91 -28.01 10.64 7.62
N SER A 92 -27.56 9.50 8.13
CA SER A 92 -28.33 8.75 9.15
C SER A 92 -28.37 9.54 10.46
N ARG A 93 -27.23 10.09 10.90
CA ARG A 93 -27.13 10.93 12.10
C ARG A 93 -27.97 12.20 11.98
N GLU A 94 -27.88 12.89 10.84
CA GLU A 94 -28.68 14.08 10.55
C GLU A 94 -30.19 13.78 10.61
N ALA A 95 -30.60 12.59 10.15
CA ALA A 95 -31.98 12.12 10.23
C ALA A 95 -32.37 11.50 11.60
N GLY A 96 -31.52 11.57 12.63
CA GLY A 96 -31.79 10.97 13.94
C GLY A 96 -31.84 9.43 13.94
N ARG A 97 -31.28 8.77 12.92
CA ARG A 97 -31.28 7.32 12.75
C ARG A 97 -29.93 6.71 13.16
N VAL A 98 -29.98 5.48 13.63
CA VAL A 98 -28.77 4.68 13.86
C VAL A 98 -28.03 4.51 12.53
N PRO A 99 -26.73 4.83 12.46
CA PRO A 99 -25.94 4.62 11.25
C PRO A 99 -25.99 3.16 10.79
N PRO A 100 -26.07 2.88 9.48
CA PRO A 100 -26.03 1.52 8.98
C PRO A 100 -24.67 0.88 9.31
N ALA A 101 -24.68 -0.44 9.47
CA ALA A 101 -23.45 -1.22 9.64
C ALA A 101 -22.41 -0.86 8.57
N PRO A 102 -21.11 -0.86 8.90
CA PRO A 102 -20.05 -0.61 7.94
C PRO A 102 -20.18 -1.51 6.72
N LEU A 103 -20.09 -0.93 5.52
CA LEU A 103 -19.89 -1.70 4.30
C LEU A 103 -18.67 -2.60 4.48
N GLN A 104 -18.82 -3.89 4.19
CA GLN A 104 -17.70 -4.81 4.20
C GLN A 104 -16.66 -4.29 3.20
N PRO A 105 -15.40 -4.09 3.60
CA PRO A 105 -14.38 -3.55 2.70
C PRO A 105 -14.13 -4.53 1.54
N ARG A 106 -14.24 -4.04 0.30
CA ARG A 106 -14.17 -4.84 -0.95
C ARG A 106 -12.86 -4.67 -1.72
N GLY A 107 -11.73 -4.68 -1.03
CA GLY A 107 -10.42 -4.58 -1.70
C GLY A 107 -9.45 -5.71 -1.39
N PRO A 108 -8.26 -5.68 -2.00
CA PRO A 108 -7.28 -6.74 -1.82
C PRO A 108 -6.82 -6.83 -0.37
N VAL A 109 -6.58 -8.06 0.07
CA VAL A 109 -5.87 -8.33 1.33
C VAL A 109 -4.40 -7.98 1.09
N VAL A 110 -3.83 -7.25 2.04
CA VAL A 110 -2.41 -6.90 2.06
C VAL A 110 -1.83 -7.27 3.39
N ARG A 111 -0.53 -7.49 3.42
CA ARG A 111 0.22 -7.60 4.66
C ARG A 111 0.96 -6.29 4.92
N VAL A 112 0.89 -5.81 6.14
CA VAL A 112 1.51 -4.57 6.61
C VAL A 112 2.71 -4.91 7.46
N VAL A 113 3.86 -4.33 7.11
CA VAL A 113 5.11 -4.39 7.85
C VAL A 113 5.44 -2.99 8.34
N GLU A 114 5.55 -2.83 9.65
CA GLU A 114 5.95 -1.56 10.27
C GLU A 114 7.42 -1.67 10.69
N ALA A 115 8.24 -0.73 10.21
CA ALA A 115 9.67 -0.75 10.46
C ALA A 115 10.25 0.68 10.48
N VAL A 116 11.33 0.87 11.25
CA VAL A 116 12.19 2.03 11.08
C VAL A 116 13.13 1.72 9.93
N ILE A 117 13.08 2.54 8.88
CA ILE A 117 13.87 2.33 7.66
C ILE A 117 14.76 3.55 7.44
N THR A 118 16.04 3.29 7.23
CA THR A 118 17.01 4.27 6.73
C THR A 118 17.20 4.02 5.25
N VAL A 119 16.87 5.02 4.42
CA VAL A 119 17.08 4.99 2.97
C VAL A 119 18.22 5.95 2.64
N CYS A 120 19.17 5.48 1.84
CA CYS A 120 20.23 6.30 1.25
C CYS A 120 19.91 6.48 -0.23
N THR A 121 19.56 7.70 -0.65
CA THR A 121 19.32 7.99 -2.06
C THR A 121 20.63 8.16 -2.82
N SER A 122 20.58 8.05 -4.15
CA SER A 122 21.75 8.14 -5.04
C SER A 122 22.48 9.48 -4.99
N ASP A 123 21.82 10.54 -4.52
CA ASP A 123 22.40 11.87 -4.28
C ASP A 123 23.11 12.00 -2.91
N GLY A 124 23.21 10.90 -2.15
CA GLY A 124 23.83 10.86 -0.82
C GLY A 124 22.91 11.28 0.32
N THR A 125 21.63 11.60 0.05
CA THR A 125 20.69 11.97 1.12
C THR A 125 20.32 10.73 1.94
N ILE A 126 20.54 10.81 3.26
CA ILE A 126 20.13 9.77 4.21
C ILE A 126 18.82 10.19 4.88
N ARG A 127 17.82 9.31 4.86
CA ARG A 127 16.53 9.54 5.52
C ARG A 127 16.14 8.35 6.36
N THR A 128 15.97 8.57 7.66
CA THR A 128 15.43 7.59 8.59
C THR A 128 13.99 7.94 8.95
N GLY A 129 13.09 6.96 8.99
CA GLY A 129 11.73 7.18 9.47
C GLY A 129 10.94 5.90 9.70
N HIS A 130 9.82 6.04 10.41
CA HIS A 130 8.84 4.96 10.62
C HIS A 130 8.02 4.76 9.35
N TYR A 131 8.21 3.63 8.70
CA TYR A 131 7.56 3.29 7.45
C TYR A 131 6.55 2.16 7.70
N ARG A 132 5.39 2.28 7.04
CA ARG A 132 4.43 1.18 6.90
C ARG A 132 4.54 0.69 5.48
N LEU A 133 5.06 -0.51 5.28
CA LEU A 133 5.12 -1.17 3.99
C LEU A 133 3.90 -2.06 3.84
N ILE A 134 3.24 -2.02 2.69
CA ILE A 134 2.17 -2.92 2.31
C ILE A 134 2.64 -3.84 1.19
N THR A 135 2.32 -5.13 1.30
CA THR A 135 2.78 -6.15 0.33
C THR A 135 1.71 -7.18 -0.03
N THR A 136 1.84 -7.74 -1.23
CA THR A 136 1.11 -8.94 -1.71
C THR A 136 1.68 -10.24 -1.15
N LEU A 137 2.90 -10.22 -0.58
CA LEU A 137 3.57 -11.37 0.00
C LEU A 137 3.01 -11.67 1.41
N LEU A 138 1.92 -12.45 1.46
CA LEU A 138 1.13 -12.64 2.68
C LEU A 138 1.71 -13.66 3.68
N ASP A 139 2.62 -14.54 3.24
CA ASP A 139 3.21 -15.57 4.09
C ASP A 139 4.53 -15.09 4.73
N PRO A 140 4.60 -14.97 6.08
CA PRO A 140 5.81 -14.56 6.79
C PRO A 140 6.95 -15.57 6.68
N LYS A 141 6.68 -16.83 6.34
CA LYS A 141 7.74 -17.84 6.20
C LYS A 141 8.51 -17.67 4.89
N SER A 142 7.84 -17.34 3.80
CA SER A 142 8.46 -17.11 2.48
C SER A 142 8.98 -15.68 2.30
N ALA A 143 8.37 -14.71 2.99
CA ALA A 143 8.78 -13.31 2.95
C ALA A 143 8.83 -12.69 4.36
N PRO A 144 9.92 -12.88 5.13
CA PRO A 144 10.04 -12.32 6.47
C PRO A 144 9.99 -10.80 6.48
N ALA A 145 9.30 -10.20 7.47
CA ALA A 145 9.12 -8.75 7.57
C ALA A 145 10.46 -7.98 7.56
N ARG A 146 11.49 -8.51 8.24
CA ARG A 146 12.84 -7.93 8.26
C ARG A 146 13.48 -7.85 6.88
N GLU A 147 13.26 -8.86 6.04
CA GLU A 147 13.86 -8.96 4.70
C GLU A 147 13.13 -8.04 3.73
N LEU A 148 11.82 -7.90 3.88
CA LEU A 148 11.03 -6.89 3.16
C LEU A 148 11.49 -5.47 3.53
N ALA A 149 11.66 -5.17 4.81
CA ALA A 149 12.16 -3.87 5.25
C ALA A 149 13.57 -3.58 4.71
N ALA A 150 14.48 -4.57 4.77
CA ALA A 150 15.83 -4.45 4.23
C ALA A 150 15.84 -4.30 2.69
N THR A 151 14.93 -4.97 1.98
CA THR A 151 14.78 -4.83 0.52
C THR A 151 14.35 -3.42 0.15
N TYR A 152 13.44 -2.81 0.93
CA TYR A 152 12.98 -1.45 0.71
C TYR A 152 14.04 -0.39 1.09
N ALA A 153 14.96 -0.72 1.99
CA ALA A 153 16.01 0.19 2.47
C ALA A 153 17.17 0.39 1.47
N ARG A 154 17.20 -0.37 0.37
CA ARG A 154 18.27 -0.35 -0.64
C ARG A 154 18.19 0.85 -1.57
#